data_AF-A0A8J3S9P7-F1
#
_entry.id   AF-A0A8J3S9P7-F1
#
_cell.length_a   1.000
_cell.length_b   1.000
_cell.length_c   1.000
_cell.angle_alpha   90.00
_cell.angle_beta   90.00
_cell.angle_gamma   90.00
#
_symmetry.space_group_name_H-M   'P 1'
#
loop_
_entity.id
_entity.type
_entity.pdbx_description
1 polymer ?
#
loop_
_entity_poly.entity_id
_entity_poly.type
_entity_poly.pdbx_seq_one_letter_code
_entity_poly.pdbx_strand_id
1 'polypeptide(L)'
;MVLQGANGILFTVLPPARSSLLGEASAETHDISDGLLAEARRVAQREGVTLRSLIEEGLRSVLVRRSEREDYVLPDASVGGQGLQPSARGASWEELRALSYGDRL
;
A
#
# COMPACT_ATOMS: atom_id res chain seq x y z
N MET A 1 29.34 7.39 -26.71
CA MET A 1 29.42 8.71 -27.38
C MET A 1 28.10 9.44 -27.06
N VAL A 2 28.15 10.63 -26.45
CA VAL A 2 26.97 11.39 -26.01
C VAL A 2 26.60 12.40 -27.10
N LEU A 3 25.36 12.38 -27.59
CA LEU A 3 24.83 13.40 -28.49
C LEU A 3 23.79 14.23 -27.72
N GLN A 4 23.93 15.56 -27.76
CA GLN A 4 23.02 16.52 -27.13
C GLN A 4 21.89 16.87 -28.10
N GLY A 5 20.64 16.62 -27.72
CA GLY A 5 19.42 17.09 -28.39
C GLY A 5 18.80 18.27 -27.64
N ALA A 6 18.20 19.21 -28.37
CA ALA A 6 17.80 20.56 -27.95
C ALA A 6 16.67 20.68 -26.89
N ASN A 7 16.39 19.65 -26.09
CA ASN A 7 15.40 19.66 -25.00
C ASN A 7 15.90 19.04 -23.68
N GLY A 8 17.22 18.97 -23.47
CA GLY A 8 17.81 18.68 -22.15
C GLY A 8 17.64 17.25 -21.61
N ILE A 9 17.13 16.29 -22.39
CA ILE A 9 17.07 14.87 -21.99
C ILE A 9 18.37 14.18 -22.39
N LEU A 10 19.14 13.75 -21.39
CA LEU A 10 20.40 13.03 -21.57
C LEU A 10 20.14 11.54 -21.87
N PHE A 11 20.18 11.16 -23.15
CA PHE A 11 20.24 9.75 -23.55
C PHE A 11 21.69 9.27 -23.55
N THR A 12 22.06 8.39 -22.61
CA THR A 12 23.31 7.65 -22.71
C THR A 12 23.07 6.40 -23.56
N VAL A 13 23.76 6.28 -24.70
CA VAL A 13 23.83 5.02 -25.45
C VAL A 13 24.93 4.18 -24.81
N LEU A 14 24.54 3.21 -23.97
CA LEU A 14 25.43 2.18 -23.45
C LEU A 14 25.62 1.10 -24.54
N PRO A 15 26.86 0.66 -24.84
CA PRO A 15 27.09 -0.45 -25.78
C PRO A 15 26.56 -1.78 -25.23
N PRO A 16 26.14 -2.75 -26.08
CA PRO A 16 25.55 -4.00 -25.60
C PRO A 16 26.59 -4.96 -25.01
N ALA A 17 26.36 -5.29 -23.73
CA ALA A 17 26.57 -6.55 -23.00
C ALA A 17 27.97 -7.18 -22.85
N ARG A 18 28.37 -7.37 -21.58
CA ARG A 18 28.89 -8.65 -21.07
C ARG A 18 28.75 -8.76 -19.54
N SER A 19 27.89 -9.68 -19.08
CA SER A 19 28.21 -10.75 -18.12
C SER A 19 26.93 -11.22 -17.42
N SER A 20 26.46 -12.38 -17.86
CA SER A 20 25.56 -13.28 -17.13
C SER A 20 26.08 -13.57 -15.71
N LEU A 21 25.13 -13.88 -14.81
CA LEU A 21 25.25 -14.17 -13.36
C LEU A 21 24.90 -13.01 -12.44
N LEU A 22 23.60 -12.69 -12.35
CA LEU A 22 22.87 -12.16 -11.19
C LEU A 22 21.39 -12.22 -11.64
N GLY A 23 20.47 -12.64 -10.76
CA GLY A 23 19.04 -12.70 -11.07
C GLY A 23 18.59 -11.43 -11.78
N GLU A 24 17.87 -11.63 -12.89
CA GLU A 24 17.69 -10.66 -13.96
C GLU A 24 17.36 -9.24 -13.46
N ALA A 25 18.32 -8.33 -13.58
CA ALA A 25 18.05 -6.91 -13.37
C ALA A 25 17.20 -6.41 -14.55
N SER A 26 15.87 -6.55 -14.45
CA SER A 26 14.94 -5.92 -15.39
C SER A 26 14.97 -4.40 -15.16
N ALA A 27 15.52 -3.67 -16.13
CA ALA A 27 15.49 -2.22 -16.11
C ALA A 27 14.19 -1.76 -16.77
N GLU A 28 13.21 -1.39 -15.95
CA GLU A 28 11.90 -0.91 -16.39
C GLU A 28 11.74 0.58 -16.09
N THR A 29 11.39 1.35 -17.12
CA THR A 29 11.11 2.78 -16.98
C THR A 29 9.71 2.98 -16.45
N HIS A 30 9.60 3.62 -15.28
CA HIS A 30 8.34 3.98 -14.65
C HIS A 30 8.20 5.50 -14.64
N ASP A 31 6.99 5.98 -14.93
CA ASP A 31 6.67 7.40 -14.81
C ASP A 31 6.48 7.76 -13.33
N ILE A 32 7.28 8.72 -12.85
CA ILE A 32 7.28 9.20 -11.46
C ILE A 32 7.26 10.72 -11.53
N SER A 33 6.41 11.35 -10.73
CA SER A 33 6.33 12.81 -10.71
C SER A 33 7.69 13.45 -10.36
N ASP A 34 8.02 14.53 -11.07
CA ASP A 34 9.29 15.24 -10.90
C ASP A 34 9.54 15.67 -9.44
N GLY A 35 8.48 16.11 -8.76
CA GLY A 35 8.54 16.50 -7.35
C GLY A 35 8.95 15.34 -6.43
N LEU A 36 8.38 14.15 -6.63
CA LEU A 36 8.71 12.96 -5.85
C LEU A 36 10.12 12.47 -6.15
N LEU A 37 10.54 12.50 -7.42
CA LEU A 37 11.90 12.14 -7.80
C LEU A 37 12.94 13.09 -7.18
N ALA A 38 12.66 14.40 -7.17
CA ALA A 38 13.53 15.40 -6.55
C ALA A 38 13.62 15.22 -5.03
N GLU A 39 12.52 14.88 -4.37
CA GLU A 39 12.51 14.54 -2.95
C GLU A 39 13.33 13.28 -2.65
N ALA A 40 13.07 12.19 -3.37
CA ALA A 40 13.78 10.93 -3.20
C ALA A 40 15.30 11.10 -3.39
N ARG A 41 15.74 11.92 -4.34
CA ARG A 41 17.17 12.24 -4.53
C ARG A 41 17.77 12.99 -3.33
N ARG A 42 17.05 13.96 -2.76
CA ARG A 42 17.50 14.68 -1.56
C ARG A 42 17.63 13.75 -0.36
N VAL A 43 16.66 12.85 -0.18
CA VAL A 43 16.68 11.83 0.88
C VAL A 43 17.89 10.90 0.70
N ALA A 44 18.05 10.32 -0.49
CA ALA A 44 19.15 9.40 -0.79
C ALA A 44 20.53 10.05 -0.57
N GLN A 45 20.70 11.32 -0.99
CA GLN A 45 21.93 12.06 -0.76
C GLN A 45 22.19 12.32 0.73
N ARG A 46 21.17 12.74 1.48
CA ARG A 46 21.28 13.01 2.91
C ARG A 46 21.64 11.75 3.71
N GLU A 47 21.13 10.60 3.28
CA GLU A 47 21.31 9.31 3.97
C GLU A 47 22.49 8.48 3.43
N GLY A 48 23.17 8.97 2.38
CA GLY A 48 24.32 8.28 1.81
C GLY A 48 23.97 6.97 1.09
N VAL A 49 22.73 6.83 0.62
CA VAL A 49 22.24 5.64 -0.09
C VAL A 49 22.00 5.92 -1.57
N THR A 50 21.84 4.88 -2.37
CA THR A 50 21.50 5.06 -3.79
C THR A 50 20.00 5.30 -3.95
N LEU A 51 19.61 6.06 -4.98
CA LEU A 51 18.20 6.24 -5.33
C LEU A 51 17.49 4.89 -5.60
N ARG A 52 18.18 3.94 -6.22
CA ARG A 52 17.67 2.58 -6.45
C ARG A 52 17.35 1.88 -5.13
N SER A 53 18.29 1.88 -4.18
CA SER A 53 18.10 1.24 -2.87
C SER A 53 16.94 1.87 -2.10
N LEU A 54 16.79 3.19 -2.16
CA LEU A 54 15.67 3.90 -1.54
C LEU A 54 14.32 3.53 -2.17
N ILE A 55 14.26 3.41 -3.50
CA ILE A 55 13.05 2.97 -4.22
C ILE A 55 12.70 1.51 -3.87
N GLU A 56 13.68 0.62 -3.84
CA GLU A 56 13.49 -0.79 -3.49
C GLU A 56 12.98 -0.95 -2.05
N GLU A 57 13.54 -0.19 -1.09
CA GLU A 57 13.08 -0.16 0.29
C GLU A 57 11.64 0.35 0.40
N GLY A 58 11.32 1.43 -0.30
CA GLY A 58 9.97 1.98 -0.35
C GLY A 58 8.96 0.97 -0.90
N LEU A 59 9.28 0.30 -2.01
CA LEU A 59 8.43 -0.73 -2.61
C LEU A 59 8.23 -1.92 -1.66
N ARG A 60 9.32 -2.42 -1.04
CA ARG A 60 9.24 -3.51 -0.06
C ARG A 60 8.34 -3.15 1.11
N SER A 61 8.48 -1.94 1.64
CA SER A 61 7.68 -1.45 2.77
C SER A 61 6.18 -1.37 2.44
N VAL A 62 5.83 -0.97 1.23
CA VAL A 62 4.43 -0.94 0.76
C VAL A 62 3.89 -2.35 0.60
N LEU A 63 4.68 -3.28 0.05
CA LEU A 63 4.26 -4.67 -0.12
C LEU A 63 3.99 -5.35 1.22
N VAL A 64 4.89 -5.19 2.20
CA VAL A 64 4.69 -5.72 3.57
C VAL A 64 3.41 -5.16 4.19
N ARG A 65 3.22 -3.83 4.14
CA ARG A 65 2.01 -3.19 4.69
C ARG A 65 0.73 -3.67 4.01
N ARG A 66 0.80 -4.02 2.73
CA ARG A 66 -0.33 -4.57 1.99
C ARG A 66 -0.57 -6.05 2.28
N SER A 67 0.47 -6.84 2.53
CA SER A 67 0.31 -8.24 2.94
C SER A 67 -0.16 -8.39 4.38
N GLU A 68 0.20 -7.46 5.27
CA GLU A 68 -0.21 -7.46 6.68
C GLU A 68 -1.65 -6.95 6.90
N ARG A 69 -2.23 -6.29 5.91
CA ARG A 69 -3.67 -5.98 5.92
C ARG A 69 -4.42 -7.25 5.59
N GLU A 70 -4.62 -8.11 6.59
CA GLU A 70 -5.63 -9.16 6.49
C GLU A 70 -7.01 -8.50 6.39
N ASP A 71 -7.82 -8.99 5.47
CA ASP A 71 -9.23 -8.62 5.42
C ASP A 71 -9.86 -8.97 6.78
N TYR A 72 -10.59 -8.02 7.37
CA TYR A 72 -11.30 -8.30 8.62
C TYR A 72 -12.34 -9.39 8.38
N VAL A 73 -12.06 -10.59 8.86
CA VAL A 73 -13.04 -11.67 8.92
C VAL A 73 -13.87 -11.45 10.17
N LEU A 74 -15.16 -11.12 9.99
CA LEU A 74 -16.13 -11.09 11.09
C LEU A 74 -16.10 -12.44 11.81
N PRO A 75 -15.73 -12.48 13.11
CA PRO A 75 -15.89 -13.69 13.89
C PRO A 75 -17.34 -14.14 13.81
N ASP A 76 -17.56 -15.46 13.89
CA ASP A 76 -18.92 -15.98 14.03
C ASP A 76 -19.53 -15.43 15.32
N ALA A 77 -20.35 -14.39 15.17
CA ALA A 77 -21.08 -13.72 16.24
C ALA A 77 -22.55 -14.19 16.26
N SER A 78 -22.86 -15.32 15.64
CA SER A 78 -24.18 -15.92 15.74
C SER A 78 -24.45 -16.33 17.18
N VAL A 79 -25.66 -16.03 17.65
CA VAL A 79 -26.18 -16.53 18.91
C VAL A 79 -27.18 -17.64 18.61
N GLY A 80 -27.18 -18.70 19.41
CA GLY A 80 -28.18 -19.75 19.27
C GLY A 80 -29.61 -19.22 19.41
N GLY A 81 -30.55 -19.77 18.66
CA GLY A 81 -31.96 -19.39 18.70
C GLY A 81 -32.58 -19.23 17.30
N GLN A 82 -33.82 -18.78 17.24
CA GLN A 82 -34.56 -18.54 15.99
C GLN A 82 -34.76 -17.04 15.70
N GLY A 83 -33.82 -16.19 16.14
CA GLY A 83 -33.88 -14.75 15.95
C GLY A 83 -34.75 -14.04 16.99
N LEU A 84 -35.67 -13.18 16.54
CA LEU A 84 -36.44 -12.27 17.40
C LEU A 84 -37.25 -13.02 18.45
N GLN A 85 -36.98 -12.74 19.73
CA GLN A 85 -37.75 -13.30 20.85
C GLN A 85 -39.22 -12.87 20.77
N PRO A 86 -40.18 -13.74 21.12
CA PRO A 86 -41.61 -13.40 21.04
C PRO A 86 -42.00 -12.12 21.80
N SER A 87 -41.33 -11.83 22.92
CA SER A 87 -41.55 -10.62 23.72
C SER A 87 -41.15 -9.32 23.01
N ALA A 88 -40.27 -9.39 22.01
CA ALA A 88 -39.81 -8.24 21.23
C ALA A 88 -40.64 -8.02 19.95
N ARG A 89 -41.59 -8.91 19.63
CA ARG A 89 -42.41 -8.81 18.43
C ARG A 89 -43.44 -7.70 18.58
N GLY A 90 -43.38 -6.72 17.68
CA GLY A 90 -44.31 -5.58 17.67
C GLY A 90 -43.99 -4.48 18.69
N ALA A 91 -42.87 -4.62 19.42
CA ALA A 91 -42.37 -3.57 20.28
C ALA A 91 -41.94 -2.35 19.45
N SER A 92 -42.20 -1.16 19.99
CA SER A 92 -41.69 0.10 19.46
C SER A 92 -40.17 0.17 19.57
N TRP A 93 -39.58 1.11 18.83
CA TRP A 93 -38.13 1.34 18.88
C TRP A 93 -37.63 1.68 20.29
N GLU A 94 -38.40 2.45 21.05
CA GLU A 94 -38.04 2.86 22.41
C GLU A 94 -38.00 1.66 23.36
N GLU A 95 -38.97 0.76 23.27
CA GLU A 95 -39.04 -0.49 24.05
C GLU A 95 -37.89 -1.44 23.68
N LEU A 96 -37.57 -1.60 22.39
CA LEU A 96 -36.45 -2.44 21.95
C LEU A 96 -35.10 -1.90 22.45
N ARG A 97 -34.92 -0.58 22.42
CA ARG A 97 -33.70 0.07 22.92
C ARG A 97 -33.57 -0.13 24.44
N ALA A 98 -34.65 0.07 25.19
CA ALA A 98 -34.68 -0.17 26.62
C ALA A 98 -34.37 -1.64 26.97
N LEU A 99 -34.92 -2.60 26.21
CA LEU A 99 -34.63 -4.03 26.40
C LEU A 99 -33.17 -4.40 26.12
N SER A 100 -32.54 -3.76 25.13
CA SER A 100 -31.17 -4.10 24.70
C SER A 100 -30.10 -3.51 25.62
N TYR A 101 -30.31 -2.27 26.07
CA TYR A 101 -29.31 -1.50 26.81
C TYR A 101 -29.65 -1.36 28.30
N GLY A 102 -30.92 -1.40 28.67
CA GLY A 102 -31.38 -1.23 30.05
C GLY A 102 -30.84 0.05 30.67
N ASP A 103 -30.27 -0.08 31.88
CA ASP A 103 -29.67 1.02 32.64
C ASP A 103 -28.31 1.49 32.08
N ARG A 104 -27.83 0.93 30.96
CA ARG A 104 -26.57 1.33 30.29
C ARG A 104 -26.79 2.40 29.20
N LEU A 105 -28.00 2.95 29.10
CA LEU A 105 -28.32 4.12 28.26
C LEU A 105 -27.93 5.41 28.97
#